data_AF-A0A371X732-F1
#
_entry.id   AF-A0A371X732-F1
#
_cell.length_a   1.000
_cell.length_b   1.000
_cell.length_c   1.000
_cell.angle_alpha   90.00
_cell.angle_beta   90.00
_cell.angle_gamma   90.00
#
_symmetry.space_group_name_H-M   'P 1'
#
loop_
_entity.id
_entity.type
_entity.pdbx_description
1 polymer ?
#
loop_
_entity_poly.entity_id
_entity_poly.type
_entity_poly.pdbx_seq_one_letter_code
_entity_poly.pdbx_strand_id
1 'polypeptide(L)'
;MTRRAPTPLPPPTMEERAAAAEAARAMRAVIADHSKLGDPMVGHVDLSQPKRAYWFKSWRSMPGLMLMNGRYSHACLPGWEYRRSEILSELIPDLDALAERGERPTEATS
;
A
#
# COMPACT_ATOMS: atom_id res chain seq x y z
N MET A 1 -12.34 -3.02 13.01
CA MET A 1 -13.51 -2.30 12.45
C MET A 1 -13.20 -1.99 11.01
N THR A 2 -13.74 -2.79 10.09
CA THR A 2 -13.65 -2.62 8.63
C THR A 2 -14.36 -1.34 8.23
N ARG A 3 -13.63 -0.22 8.13
CA ARG A 3 -14.15 0.97 7.45
C ARG A 3 -14.01 0.74 5.95
N ARG A 4 -15.06 0.15 5.36
CA ARG A 4 -15.28 0.15 3.91
C ARG A 4 -15.07 1.58 3.40
N ALA A 5 -14.32 1.73 2.31
CA ALA A 5 -14.14 3.02 1.65
C ALA A 5 -15.53 3.66 1.38
N PRO A 6 -15.69 4.98 1.55
CA PRO A 6 -16.96 5.64 1.27
C PRO A 6 -17.36 5.48 -0.22
N THR A 7 -18.67 5.40 -0.42
CA THR A 7 -19.52 5.43 -1.63
C THR A 7 -18.89 6.11 -2.86
N PRO A 8 -19.16 5.59 -4.07
CA PRO A 8 -18.15 5.19 -5.03
C PRO A 8 -17.09 6.27 -5.24
N LEU A 9 -15.83 5.89 -4.98
CA LEU A 9 -14.69 6.70 -5.39
C LEU A 9 -14.78 6.94 -6.92
N PRO A 10 -14.45 8.15 -7.42
CA PRO A 10 -14.47 8.41 -8.84
C PRO A 10 -13.60 7.37 -9.57
N PRO A 11 -13.93 7.04 -10.83
CA PRO A 11 -13.10 6.17 -11.65
C PRO A 11 -11.65 6.67 -11.61
N PRO A 12 -10.67 5.78 -11.42
CA PRO A 12 -9.29 6.20 -11.28
C PRO A 12 -8.80 6.90 -12.54
N THR A 13 -8.01 7.95 -12.34
CA THR A 13 -7.41 8.70 -13.46
C THR A 13 -6.34 7.86 -14.17
N MET A 14 -5.98 8.24 -15.39
CA MET A 14 -4.88 7.57 -16.10
C MET A 14 -3.55 7.67 -15.34
N GLU A 15 -3.33 8.75 -14.59
CA GLU A 15 -2.14 8.92 -13.74
C GLU A 15 -2.16 7.95 -12.56
N GLU A 16 -3.29 7.79 -11.88
CA GLU A 16 -3.44 6.83 -10.78
C GLU A 16 -3.21 5.38 -11.27
N ARG A 17 -3.70 5.06 -12.48
CA ARG A 17 -3.49 3.75 -13.11
C ARG A 17 -2.03 3.51 -13.47
N ALA A 18 -1.35 4.52 -14.03
CA ALA A 18 0.07 4.44 -14.35
C ALA A 18 0.93 4.28 -13.08
N ALA A 19 0.60 5.03 -12.02
CA ALA A 19 1.27 4.92 -10.74
C ALA A 19 1.08 3.52 -10.11
N ALA A 20 -0.12 2.94 -10.22
CA ALA A 20 -0.39 1.58 -9.74
C ALA A 20 0.42 0.53 -10.52
N ALA A 21 0.53 0.66 -11.84
CA ALA A 21 1.34 -0.23 -12.68
C ALA A 21 2.82 -0.17 -12.29
N GLU A 22 3.34 1.04 -12.09
CA GLU A 22 4.73 1.24 -11.67
C GLU A 22 4.99 0.68 -10.28
N ALA A 23 4.07 0.90 -9.34
CA ALA A 23 4.15 0.34 -7.99
C ALA A 23 4.18 -1.19 -8.01
N ALA A 24 3.26 -1.84 -8.74
CA ALA A 24 3.22 -3.30 -8.86
C ALA A 24 4.53 -3.87 -9.45
N ARG A 25 5.08 -3.21 -10.47
CA ARG A 25 6.37 -3.57 -11.08
C ARG A 25 7.52 -3.42 -10.09
N ALA A 26 7.59 -2.29 -9.37
CA ALA A 26 8.63 -2.03 -8.38
C ALA A 26 8.58 -3.07 -7.24
N MET A 27 7.38 -3.43 -6.79
CA MET A 27 7.21 -4.44 -5.73
C MET A 27 7.70 -5.82 -6.17
N ARG A 28 7.35 -6.26 -7.38
CA ARG A 28 7.88 -7.51 -7.94
C ARG A 28 9.40 -7.49 -8.07
N ALA A 29 9.96 -6.36 -8.51
CA ALA A 29 11.41 -6.20 -8.63
C ALA A 29 12.12 -6.32 -7.28
N VAL A 30 11.55 -5.76 -6.20
CA VAL A 30 12.07 -5.88 -4.83
C VAL A 30 11.92 -7.31 -4.30
N ILE A 31 10.83 -8.00 -4.59
CA ILE A 31 10.65 -9.38 -4.14
C ILE A 31 11.65 -10.31 -4.82
N ALA A 32 11.90 -10.11 -6.11
CA ALA A 32 12.91 -10.84 -6.87
C ALA A 32 14.33 -10.50 -6.39
N ASP A 33 14.58 -9.25 -5.97
CA ASP A 33 15.87 -8.78 -5.48
C ASP A 33 15.68 -7.76 -4.35
N HIS A 34 15.81 -8.23 -3.12
CA HIS A 34 15.59 -7.42 -1.92
C HIS A 34 16.61 -6.30 -1.75
N SER A 35 17.76 -6.34 -2.43
CA SER A 35 18.75 -5.24 -2.37
C SER A 35 18.18 -3.92 -2.91
N LYS A 36 17.17 -4.00 -3.79
CA LYS A 36 16.48 -2.85 -4.37
C LYS A 36 15.58 -2.10 -3.39
N LEU A 37 15.25 -2.70 -2.25
CA LEU A 37 14.41 -2.05 -1.24
C LEU A 37 15.16 -0.90 -0.56
N GLY A 38 16.47 -1.02 -0.37
CA GLY A 38 17.27 -0.01 0.34
C GLY A 38 16.85 0.18 1.81
N ASP A 39 17.42 1.20 2.44
CA ASP A 39 17.20 1.47 3.85
C ASP A 39 15.85 2.15 4.10
N PRO A 40 15.08 1.72 5.14
CA PRO A 40 13.84 2.38 5.50
C PRO A 40 14.11 3.73 6.18
N MET A 41 13.31 4.73 5.83
CA MET A 41 13.01 5.82 6.74
C MET A 41 12.09 5.28 7.84
N VAL A 42 12.45 5.51 9.10
CA VAL A 42 11.65 5.09 10.26
C VAL A 42 11.19 6.34 10.99
N GLY A 43 9.89 6.41 11.28
CA GLY A 43 9.30 7.50 12.05
C GLY A 43 8.51 6.99 13.26
N HIS A 44 8.58 7.75 14.34
CA HIS A 44 7.73 7.60 15.51
C HIS A 44 6.77 8.78 15.57
N VAL A 45 5.48 8.50 15.63
CA VAL A 45 4.45 9.51 15.82
C VAL A 45 3.80 9.28 17.17
N ASP A 46 3.92 10.26 18.04
CA ASP A 46 3.25 10.30 19.34
C ASP A 46 2.10 11.30 19.29
N LEU A 47 0.87 10.80 19.37
CA LEU A 47 -0.34 11.62 19.41
C LEU A 47 -0.76 11.80 20.87
N SER A 48 -0.87 13.05 21.30
CA SER A 48 -1.21 13.40 22.68
C SER A 48 -2.68 13.15 23.02
N GLN A 49 -3.61 13.32 22.07
CA GLN A 49 -5.03 12.99 22.24
C GLN A 49 -5.69 12.50 20.92
N PRO A 50 -6.31 11.30 20.91
CA PRO A 50 -6.24 10.27 21.95
C PRO A 50 -4.78 9.79 22.12
N LYS A 51 -4.37 9.45 23.36
CA LYS A 51 -3.00 9.03 23.65
C LYS A 51 -2.67 7.75 22.87
N ARG A 52 -1.93 7.89 21.78
CA ARG A 52 -1.62 6.81 20.86
C ARG A 52 -0.28 7.08 20.21
N ALA A 53 0.62 6.11 20.27
CA ALA A 53 1.87 6.14 19.54
C ALA A 53 1.83 5.10 18.43
N TYR A 54 2.50 5.37 17.32
CA TYR A 54 2.77 4.36 16.31
C TYR A 54 4.11 4.57 15.64
N TRP A 55 4.67 3.46 15.19
CA TRP A 55 5.87 3.43 14.36
C TRP A 55 5.46 3.17 12.93
N PHE A 56 6.11 3.87 12.01
CA PHE A 56 6.00 3.59 10.59
C PHE A 56 7.38 3.44 9.96
N LYS A 57 7.43 2.66 8.88
CA LYS A 57 8.55 2.61 7.96
C LYS A 57 8.07 2.97 6.56
N SER A 58 8.90 3.69 5.82
CA SER A 58 8.72 3.94 4.39
C SER A 58 10.07 3.79 3.69
N TRP A 59 10.05 3.58 2.38
CA TRP A 59 11.25 3.38 1.58
C TRP A 59 11.27 4.33 0.40
N ARG A 60 12.41 4.99 0.17
CA ARG A 60 12.56 5.91 -0.97
C ARG A 60 12.45 5.20 -2.32
N SER A 61 12.91 3.94 -2.37
CA SER A 61 12.82 3.06 -3.54
C SER A 61 11.40 2.59 -3.84
N MET A 62 10.49 2.69 -2.86
CA MET A 62 9.10 2.25 -2.94
C MET A 62 8.16 3.38 -2.52
N PRO A 63 8.04 4.45 -3.33
CA PRO A 63 7.14 5.56 -3.02
C PRO A 63 5.71 5.04 -2.82
N GLY A 64 5.06 5.51 -1.76
CA GLY A 64 3.70 5.10 -1.43
C GLY A 64 3.58 3.82 -0.61
N LEU A 65 4.63 2.99 -0.50
CA LEU A 65 4.64 1.83 0.41
C LEU A 65 4.98 2.26 1.83
N MET A 66 4.13 1.87 2.78
CA MET A 66 4.32 2.13 4.20
C MET A 66 4.10 0.86 5.02
N LEU A 67 4.90 0.64 6.05
CA LEU A 67 4.67 -0.37 7.08
C LEU A 67 4.33 0.35 8.38
N MET A 68 3.08 0.26 8.82
CA MET A 68 2.61 0.90 10.05
C MET A 68 2.03 -0.17 10.98
N ASN A 69 2.50 -0.21 12.24
CA ASN A 69 2.05 -1.20 13.24
C ASN A 69 2.05 -2.67 12.74
N GLY A 70 3.02 -3.02 11.88
CA GLY A 70 3.15 -4.38 11.34
C GLY A 70 2.29 -4.69 10.10
N ARG A 71 1.52 -3.72 9.59
CA ARG A 71 0.73 -3.86 8.36
C ARG A 71 1.28 -2.97 7.25
N TYR A 72 1.33 -3.51 6.04
CA TYR A 72 1.71 -2.81 4.83
C TYR A 72 0.50 -2.08 4.25
N SER A 73 0.69 -0.87 3.76
CA SER A 73 -0.31 -0.14 2.98
C SER A 73 0.37 0.53 1.79
N HIS A 74 -0.42 0.83 0.77
CA HIS A 74 0.07 1.53 -0.41
C HIS A 74 -0.79 2.76 -0.71
N ALA A 75 -0.16 3.87 -1.11
CA ALA A 75 -0.86 5.12 -1.40
C ALA A 75 -1.91 4.99 -2.54
N CYS A 76 -1.67 4.13 -3.53
CA CYS A 76 -2.64 3.84 -4.59
C CYS A 76 -3.89 3.08 -4.11
N LEU A 77 -3.83 2.44 -2.93
CA LEU A 77 -4.90 1.65 -2.35
C LEU A 77 -5.24 2.21 -0.95
N PRO A 78 -5.73 3.46 -0.87
CA PRO A 78 -5.94 4.12 0.41
C PRO A 78 -7.00 3.38 1.24
N GLY A 79 -6.70 3.16 2.52
CA GLY A 79 -7.58 2.45 3.45
C GLY A 79 -7.40 0.92 3.45
N TRP A 80 -6.54 0.39 2.58
CA TRP A 80 -6.21 -1.03 2.53
C TRP A 80 -4.91 -1.33 3.29
N GLU A 81 -4.95 -2.38 4.10
CA GLU A 81 -3.85 -2.82 4.93
C GLU A 81 -3.64 -4.32 4.74
N TYR A 82 -2.40 -4.70 4.47
CA TYR A 82 -1.99 -6.04 4.11
C TYR A 82 -0.94 -6.57 5.09
N ARG A 83 -0.92 -7.87 5.34
CA ARG A 83 0.18 -8.56 6.00
C ARG A 83 1.33 -8.78 5.02
N ARG A 84 2.49 -9.11 5.56
CA ARG A 84 3.67 -9.48 4.73
C ARG A 84 3.36 -10.64 3.78
N SER A 85 2.61 -11.64 4.23
CA SER A 85 2.20 -12.80 3.43
C SER A 85 1.25 -12.44 2.31
N GLU A 86 0.41 -11.41 2.51
CA GLU A 86 -0.60 -10.95 1.56
C GLU A 86 -0.02 -10.07 0.45
N ILE A 87 1.26 -9.67 0.55
CA ILE A 87 1.89 -8.79 -0.45
C ILE A 87 1.83 -9.41 -1.86
N LEU A 88 2.17 -10.70 -1.97
CA LEU A 88 2.22 -11.41 -3.25
C LEU A 88 0.84 -11.82 -3.74
N SER A 89 -0.03 -12.29 -2.83
CA SER A 89 -1.33 -12.86 -3.17
C SER A 89 -2.44 -11.82 -3.32
N GLU A 90 -2.28 -10.63 -2.74
CA GLU A 90 -3.36 -9.63 -2.64
C GLU A 90 -2.87 -8.23 -3.05
N LEU A 91 -1.89 -7.66 -2.35
CA LEU A 91 -1.50 -6.26 -2.57
C LEU A 91 -1.02 -6.00 -4.00
N ILE A 92 -0.11 -6.83 -4.53
CA ILE A 92 0.37 -6.70 -5.91
C ILE A 92 -0.79 -6.92 -6.92
N PRO A 93 -1.59 -7.99 -6.83
CA PRO A 93 -2.79 -8.16 -7.65
C PRO A 93 -3.78 -6.99 -7.60
N ASP A 94 -4.00 -6.37 -6.44
CA ASP A 94 -4.87 -5.21 -6.31
C ASP A 94 -4.31 -3.97 -7.05
N LEU A 95 -2.98 -3.79 -7.01
CA LEU A 95 -2.32 -2.74 -7.80
C LEU A 95 -2.43 -3.02 -9.31
N ASP A 96 -2.30 -4.28 -9.74
CA ASP A 96 -2.50 -4.65 -11.14
C ASP A 96 -3.97 -4.46 -11.58
N ALA A 97 -4.93 -4.83 -10.73
CA ALA A 97 -6.35 -4.61 -10.98
C ALA A 97 -6.67 -3.13 -11.17
N LEU A 98 -6.08 -2.28 -10.32
CA LEU A 98 -6.21 -0.84 -10.43
C LEU A 98 -5.57 -0.32 -11.73
N ALA A 99 -4.37 -0.80 -12.07
CA ALA A 99 -3.66 -0.40 -13.27
C ALA A 99 -4.41 -0.80 -14.56
N GLU A 100 -4.82 -2.06 -14.68
CA GLU A 100 -5.35 -2.65 -15.91
C GLU A 100 -6.83 -2.38 -16.10
N ARG A 101 -7.62 -2.51 -15.02
CA ARG A 101 -9.08 -2.45 -15.07
C ARG A 101 -9.65 -1.20 -14.42
N GLY A 102 -8.83 -0.43 -13.69
CA GLY A 102 -9.33 0.69 -12.90
C GLY A 102 -10.16 0.25 -11.69
N GLU A 103 -10.00 -1.00 -11.27
CA GLU A 103 -10.75 -1.60 -10.18
C GLU A 103 -9.99 -1.40 -8.88
N ARG A 104 -10.66 -0.85 -7.87
CA ARG A 104 -10.13 -0.83 -6.50
C ARG A 104 -10.66 -2.05 -5.75
N PRO A 105 -9.89 -2.62 -4.82
CA PRO A 105 -10.38 -3.68 -3.97
C PRO A 105 -11.65 -3.22 -3.21
N THR A 106 -12.60 -4.13 -3.09
CA THR A 106 -13.93 -3.88 -2.49
C THR A 106 -14.19 -4.73 -1.24
N GLU A 107 -13.48 -5.85 -1.09
CA GLU A 107 -13.55 -6.75 0.06
C GLU A 107 -12.16 -7.05 0.64
N ALA A 108 -12.05 -6.98 1.98
CA ALA A 108 -10.82 -7.32 2.69
C ALA A 108 -10.55 -8.82 2.56
N THR A 109 -9.47 -9.17 1.87
CA THR A 109 -8.92 -10.52 1.85
C THR A 109 -7.96 -10.72 3.04
N SER A 110 -7.56 -11.97 3.33
CA SER A 110 -7.42 -12.51 4.71
C SER A 110 -6.01 -12.64 5.25
#